data_AF-A0A9E4GRJ1-F1
#
_entry.id   AF-A0A9E4GRJ1-F1
#
_cell.length_a   1.000
_cell.length_b   1.000
_cell.length_c   1.000
_cell.angle_alpha   90.00
_cell.angle_beta   90.00
_cell.angle_gamma   90.00
#
_symmetry.space_group_name_H-M   'P 1'
#
loop_
_entity.id
_entity.type
_entity.pdbx_description
1 polymer ?
#
loop_
_entity_poly.entity_id
_entity_poly.type
_entity_poly.pdbx_seq_one_letter_code
_entity_poly.pdbx_strand_id
1 'polypeptide(L)'
;MRYILITLVMLLCFAPTLATDYTLDENCTLSDALRAANADLERGDCPAGDGADSITLTADITLTGELPRIISEITIDGAGFTISGDGEWRVFYVDLGGSLTLQNIHLTEARAHSEVSFISVWGSTDYSRSGGAILVNRGSRLELVNSRFTDNAAADFGGVLDSWDSEVIVIDSEFSGNKAEDGGAIAAALSVVTISNSTFDGNRVRDDGGALQVFSSTAYVSDSQFTGNVAARNGGAIVVFRGTVEQSGNTFSDNVGGDCYGCE
;
A
#
# COMPACT_ATOMS: atom_id res chain seq x y z
N MET A 1 -65.20 2.93 -27.84
CA MET A 1 -63.82 3.27 -28.22
C MET A 1 -63.02 3.44 -26.93
N ARG A 2 -62.21 2.44 -26.55
CA ARG A 2 -61.33 2.51 -25.38
C ARG A 2 -59.91 2.73 -25.88
N TYR A 3 -59.32 3.86 -25.55
CA TYR A 3 -57.90 4.13 -25.80
C TYR A 3 -57.09 3.39 -24.74
N ILE A 4 -56.24 2.46 -25.17
CA ILE A 4 -55.21 1.85 -24.33
C ILE A 4 -54.01 2.80 -24.40
N LEU A 5 -53.72 3.46 -23.28
CA LEU A 5 -52.52 4.26 -23.10
C LEU A 5 -51.36 3.28 -22.93
N ILE A 6 -50.56 3.07 -23.98
CA ILE A 6 -49.31 2.31 -23.89
C ILE A 6 -48.30 3.25 -23.23
N THR A 7 -48.08 3.10 -21.93
CA THR A 7 -46.94 3.67 -21.24
C THR A 7 -45.68 3.00 -21.77
N LEU A 8 -45.00 3.68 -22.68
CA LEU A 8 -43.65 3.36 -23.12
C LEU A 8 -42.72 3.52 -21.91
N VAL A 9 -42.44 2.43 -21.21
CA VAL A 9 -41.33 2.38 -20.26
C VAL A 9 -40.07 2.46 -21.11
N MET A 10 -39.49 3.66 -21.16
CA MET A 10 -38.15 3.88 -21.70
C MET A 10 -37.22 3.11 -20.76
N LEU A 11 -36.91 1.87 -21.13
CA LEU A 11 -35.84 1.12 -20.49
C LEU A 11 -34.57 1.89 -20.83
N LEU A 12 -34.09 2.72 -19.91
CA LEU A 12 -32.72 3.20 -19.92
C LEU A 12 -31.87 1.94 -19.85
N CYS A 13 -31.45 1.47 -21.03
CA CYS A 13 -30.39 0.51 -21.15
C CYS A 13 -29.15 1.26 -20.67
N PHE A 14 -28.87 1.21 -19.37
CA PHE A 14 -27.50 1.40 -18.91
C PHE A 14 -26.74 0.27 -19.60
N ALA A 15 -26.00 0.61 -20.65
CA ALA A 15 -24.93 -0.26 -21.08
C ALA A 15 -24.10 -0.54 -19.81
N PRO A 16 -23.69 -1.79 -19.54
CA PRO A 16 -22.75 -2.03 -18.46
C PRO A 16 -21.59 -1.06 -18.69
N THR A 17 -21.34 -0.19 -17.71
CA THR A 17 -20.10 0.57 -17.69
C THR A 17 -18.98 -0.48 -17.75
N LEU A 18 -17.97 -0.24 -18.56
CA LEU A 18 -16.80 -1.12 -18.60
C LEU A 18 -15.81 -0.58 -17.56
N ALA A 19 -14.87 -1.43 -17.14
CA ALA A 19 -13.64 -0.99 -16.46
C ALA A 19 -13.16 0.33 -17.06
N THR A 20 -12.93 1.33 -16.22
CA THR A 20 -12.64 2.69 -16.69
C THR A 20 -11.20 3.09 -16.40
N ASP A 21 -10.58 3.71 -17.41
CA ASP A 21 -9.24 4.30 -17.32
C ASP A 21 -9.37 5.79 -16.96
N TYR A 22 -9.04 6.14 -15.73
CA TYR A 22 -8.99 7.52 -15.25
C TYR A 22 -7.63 8.14 -15.58
N THR A 23 -7.60 9.20 -16.39
CA THR A 23 -6.41 10.04 -16.55
C THR A 23 -6.57 11.26 -15.66
N LEU A 24 -5.68 11.44 -14.68
CA LEU A 24 -5.80 12.54 -13.73
C LEU A 24 -5.54 13.90 -14.38
N ASP A 25 -6.33 14.90 -14.01
CA ASP A 25 -6.19 16.29 -14.43
C ASP A 25 -6.66 17.26 -13.33
N GLU A 26 -6.85 18.54 -13.67
CA GLU A 26 -7.30 19.56 -12.70
C GLU A 26 -8.73 19.35 -12.17
N ASN A 27 -9.55 18.54 -12.85
CA ASN A 27 -10.96 18.32 -12.51
C ASN A 27 -11.24 16.88 -12.04
N CYS A 28 -10.41 15.91 -12.41
CA CYS A 28 -10.41 14.55 -11.90
C CYS A 28 -9.15 14.31 -11.04
N THR A 29 -9.26 14.66 -9.75
CA THR A 29 -8.16 14.47 -8.78
C THR A 29 -8.01 12.99 -8.42
N LEU A 30 -6.85 12.60 -7.87
CA LEU A 30 -6.65 11.23 -7.36
C LEU A 30 -7.71 10.84 -6.32
N SER A 31 -8.09 11.77 -5.43
CA SER A 31 -9.13 11.52 -4.43
C SER A 31 -10.48 11.22 -5.09
N ASP A 32 -10.85 12.00 -6.13
CA ASP A 32 -12.11 11.82 -6.84
C ASP A 32 -12.12 10.56 -7.69
N ALA A 33 -11.01 10.23 -8.37
CA ALA A 33 -10.87 9.00 -9.13
C ALA A 33 -11.02 7.76 -8.24
N LEU A 34 -10.36 7.74 -7.08
CA LEU A 34 -10.52 6.67 -6.09
C LEU A 34 -11.96 6.55 -5.59
N ARG A 35 -12.65 7.69 -5.40
CA ARG A 35 -14.05 7.69 -4.97
C ARG A 35 -15.00 7.21 -6.06
N ALA A 36 -14.71 7.51 -7.32
CA ALA A 36 -15.47 7.02 -8.46
C ALA A 36 -15.31 5.52 -8.61
N ALA A 37 -14.06 5.03 -8.58
CA ALA A 37 -13.73 3.61 -8.73
C ALA A 37 -14.22 2.72 -7.58
N ASN A 38 -14.29 3.25 -6.36
CA ASN A 38 -14.87 2.50 -5.24
C ASN A 38 -16.40 2.40 -5.29
N ALA A 39 -17.07 3.32 -5.99
CA ALA A 39 -18.52 3.47 -5.94
C ALA A 39 -19.22 3.10 -7.24
N ASP A 40 -18.46 2.85 -8.33
CA ASP A 40 -18.96 2.69 -9.70
C ASP A 40 -19.88 3.86 -10.09
N LEU A 41 -19.51 5.07 -9.66
CA LEU A 41 -20.34 6.28 -9.78
C LEU A 41 -19.49 7.49 -10.11
N GLU A 42 -19.99 8.35 -11.00
CA GLU A 42 -19.33 9.60 -11.37
C GLU A 42 -19.06 10.46 -10.13
N ARG A 43 -17.83 10.97 -10.01
CA ARG A 43 -17.39 11.81 -8.89
C ARG A 43 -16.47 12.91 -9.39
N GLY A 44 -16.88 14.16 -9.25
CA GLY A 44 -16.19 15.26 -9.94
C GLY A 44 -16.31 15.09 -11.46
N ASP A 45 -15.25 15.41 -12.20
CA ASP A 45 -15.18 15.13 -13.64
C ASP A 45 -14.62 13.72 -13.94
N CYS A 46 -14.50 12.85 -12.92
CA CYS A 46 -14.14 11.46 -13.10
C CYS A 46 -15.37 10.63 -13.50
N PRO A 47 -15.34 9.90 -14.63
CA PRO A 47 -16.45 9.05 -15.11
C PRO A 47 -16.75 7.88 -14.16
N ALA A 48 -17.94 7.26 -14.27
CA ALA A 48 -18.24 6.03 -13.54
C ALA A 48 -17.57 4.81 -14.21
N GLY A 49 -16.90 3.98 -13.40
CA GLY A 49 -16.43 2.64 -13.77
C GLY A 49 -17.47 1.53 -13.58
N ASP A 50 -17.04 0.30 -13.82
CA ASP A 50 -17.64 -0.95 -13.31
C ASP A 50 -16.54 -2.00 -13.22
N GLY A 51 -16.46 -2.71 -12.10
CA GLY A 51 -15.48 -3.77 -11.89
C GLY A 51 -14.08 -3.25 -11.59
N ALA A 52 -13.06 -3.82 -12.23
CA ALA A 52 -11.66 -3.48 -11.98
C ALA A 52 -11.28 -2.19 -12.73
N ASP A 53 -10.96 -1.13 -12.00
CA ASP A 53 -10.66 0.18 -12.57
C ASP A 53 -9.16 0.47 -12.67
N SER A 54 -8.77 1.34 -13.60
CA SER A 54 -7.38 1.76 -13.79
C SER A 54 -7.23 3.28 -13.67
N ILE A 55 -6.26 3.76 -12.88
CA ILE A 55 -5.97 5.18 -12.70
C ILE A 55 -4.53 5.44 -13.17
N THR A 56 -4.34 6.37 -14.09
CA THR A 56 -3.03 6.79 -14.60
C THR A 56 -2.67 8.19 -14.13
N LEU A 57 -1.51 8.32 -13.50
CA LEU A 57 -0.97 9.61 -13.09
C LEU A 57 -0.41 10.37 -14.29
N THR A 58 -0.55 11.70 -14.25
CA THR A 58 -0.06 12.62 -15.30
C THR A 58 0.93 13.66 -14.78
N ALA A 59 1.10 13.74 -13.46
CA ALA A 59 2.01 14.63 -12.78
C ALA A 59 2.33 14.08 -11.37
N ASP A 60 3.39 14.61 -10.76
CA ASP A 60 3.67 14.37 -9.34
C ASP A 60 2.54 14.94 -8.45
N ILE A 61 2.24 14.23 -7.37
CA ILE A 61 1.19 14.58 -6.41
C ILE A 61 1.84 14.74 -5.03
N THR A 62 1.53 15.82 -4.33
CA THR A 62 1.83 15.99 -2.90
C THR A 62 0.52 16.00 -2.14
N LEU A 63 0.35 15.07 -1.21
CA LEU A 63 -0.88 14.95 -0.45
C LEU A 63 -1.05 16.10 0.52
N THR A 64 -2.26 16.66 0.54
CA THR A 64 -2.66 17.69 1.51
C THR A 64 -3.75 17.17 2.47
N GLY A 65 -3.99 15.86 2.46
CA GLY A 65 -5.05 15.20 3.22
C GLY A 65 -5.14 13.71 2.91
N GLU A 66 -5.88 12.98 3.73
CA GLU A 66 -6.09 11.54 3.56
C GLU A 66 -6.82 11.21 2.25
N LEU A 67 -6.35 10.16 1.58
CA LEU A 67 -7.06 9.57 0.46
C LEU A 67 -8.19 8.63 0.94
N PRO A 68 -9.24 8.46 0.13
CA PRO A 68 -10.28 7.45 0.37
C PRO A 68 -9.67 6.04 0.49
N ARG A 69 -10.29 5.20 1.33
CA ARG A 69 -9.93 3.77 1.40
C ARG A 69 -10.23 3.07 0.08
N ILE A 70 -9.42 2.08 -0.26
CA ILE A 70 -9.62 1.19 -1.40
C ILE A 70 -10.49 0.02 -0.92
N ILE A 71 -11.67 -0.13 -1.52
CA ILE A 71 -12.65 -1.17 -1.20
C ILE A 71 -13.09 -1.98 -2.43
N SER A 72 -12.60 -1.60 -3.62
CA SER A 72 -12.77 -2.32 -4.89
C SER A 72 -11.42 -2.72 -5.48
N GLU A 73 -11.44 -3.36 -6.65
CA GLU A 73 -10.24 -3.70 -7.41
C GLU A 73 -9.78 -2.50 -8.23
N ILE A 74 -8.60 -1.94 -7.90
CA ILE A 74 -8.05 -0.74 -8.54
C ILE A 74 -6.60 -0.99 -8.92
N THR A 75 -6.25 -0.67 -10.16
CA THR A 75 -4.87 -0.56 -10.63
C THR A 75 -4.49 0.91 -10.76
N ILE A 76 -3.35 1.30 -10.21
CA ILE A 76 -2.78 2.65 -10.38
C ILE A 76 -1.46 2.53 -11.12
N ASP A 77 -1.41 3.10 -12.33
CA ASP A 77 -0.18 3.32 -13.07
C ASP A 77 0.38 4.69 -12.75
N GLY A 78 1.51 4.71 -12.04
CA GLY A 78 2.23 5.93 -11.73
C GLY A 78 2.84 6.60 -12.96
N ALA A 79 3.01 5.89 -14.08
CA ALA A 79 3.70 6.39 -15.27
C ALA A 79 5.09 7.02 -14.99
N GLY A 80 5.74 6.60 -13.90
CA GLY A 80 7.00 7.11 -13.39
C GLY A 80 6.89 8.33 -12.45
N PHE A 81 5.67 8.84 -12.19
CA PHE A 81 5.43 9.96 -11.30
C PHE A 81 5.44 9.57 -9.82
N THR A 82 5.57 10.59 -8.99
CA THR A 82 5.66 10.50 -7.53
C THR A 82 4.35 10.85 -6.85
N ILE A 83 3.99 10.11 -5.79
CA ILE A 83 3.07 10.59 -4.76
C ILE A 83 3.85 10.77 -3.46
N SER A 84 4.00 12.01 -3.01
CA SER A 84 4.57 12.34 -1.69
C SER A 84 3.47 12.47 -0.65
N GLY A 85 3.67 11.84 0.51
CA GLY A 85 2.83 12.05 1.70
C GLY A 85 3.17 13.31 2.49
N ASP A 86 4.12 14.14 2.01
CA ASP A 86 4.54 15.42 2.63
C ASP A 86 5.03 15.30 4.08
N GLY A 87 5.47 14.11 4.50
CA GLY A 87 5.88 13.84 5.87
C GLY A 87 4.73 13.67 6.86
N GLU A 88 3.47 13.73 6.41
CA GLU A 88 2.29 13.82 7.27
C GLU A 88 1.21 12.78 6.95
N TRP A 89 1.12 12.32 5.70
CA TRP A 89 0.00 11.51 5.23
C TRP A 89 0.40 10.10 4.82
N ARG A 90 -0.43 9.13 5.20
CA ARG A 90 -0.44 7.80 4.59
C ARG A 90 -1.02 7.95 3.18
N VAL A 91 -0.40 7.30 2.20
CA VAL A 91 -0.88 7.38 0.82
C VAL A 91 -2.12 6.51 0.63
N PHE A 92 -2.03 5.21 0.89
CA PHE A 92 -3.12 4.28 0.61
C PHE A 92 -3.54 3.46 1.83
N TYR A 93 -4.84 3.17 1.89
CA TYR A 93 -5.43 2.25 2.85
C TYR A 93 -6.27 1.26 2.06
N VAL A 94 -5.86 0.00 2.02
CA VAL A 94 -6.63 -1.09 1.40
C VAL A 94 -7.46 -1.77 2.48
N ASP A 95 -8.77 -1.58 2.41
CA ASP A 95 -9.72 -2.09 3.41
C ASP A 95 -10.38 -3.38 2.94
N LEU A 96 -11.15 -4.04 3.81
CA LEU A 96 -11.78 -5.33 3.57
C LEU A 96 -12.47 -5.40 2.19
N GLY A 97 -11.99 -6.30 1.34
CA GLY A 97 -12.50 -6.52 -0.02
C GLY A 97 -11.80 -5.70 -1.11
N GLY A 98 -10.90 -4.78 -0.74
CA GLY A 98 -10.06 -4.04 -1.65
C GLY A 98 -8.93 -4.88 -2.25
N SER A 99 -8.61 -4.59 -3.50
CA SER A 99 -7.44 -5.13 -4.20
C SER A 99 -6.74 -3.98 -4.91
N LEU A 100 -5.51 -3.67 -4.51
CA LEU A 100 -4.75 -2.57 -5.09
C LEU A 100 -3.53 -3.10 -5.85
N THR A 101 -3.38 -2.71 -7.11
CA THR A 101 -2.15 -2.87 -7.87
C THR A 101 -1.51 -1.51 -8.06
N LEU A 102 -0.27 -1.33 -7.62
CA LEU A 102 0.54 -0.14 -7.90
C LEU A 102 1.66 -0.52 -8.86
N GLN A 103 1.75 0.19 -9.98
CA GLN A 103 2.82 -0.04 -10.97
C GLN A 103 3.49 1.25 -11.39
N ASN A 104 4.79 1.18 -11.67
CA ASN A 104 5.58 2.31 -12.21
C ASN A 104 5.46 3.60 -11.37
N ILE A 105 5.38 3.49 -10.04
CA ILE A 105 5.11 4.64 -9.18
C ILE A 105 6.21 4.83 -8.14
N HIS A 106 6.44 6.08 -7.74
CA HIS A 106 7.29 6.42 -6.60
C HIS A 106 6.42 6.91 -5.44
N LEU A 107 6.43 6.22 -4.28
CA LEU A 107 5.83 6.72 -3.04
C LEU A 107 6.93 7.21 -2.08
N THR A 108 6.83 8.46 -1.62
CA THR A 108 7.87 9.05 -0.78
C THR A 108 7.33 9.85 0.39
N GLU A 109 8.14 9.97 1.43
CA GLU A 109 7.87 10.83 2.59
C GLU A 109 6.48 10.58 3.21
N ALA A 110 5.91 9.39 3.02
CA ALA A 110 4.60 9.07 3.57
C ALA A 110 4.71 8.68 5.03
N ARG A 111 3.75 9.12 5.84
CA ARG A 111 3.72 8.81 7.26
C ARG A 111 2.36 8.36 7.76
N ALA A 112 2.37 7.31 8.57
CA ALA A 112 1.20 6.91 9.34
C ALA A 112 0.91 7.96 10.41
N HIS A 113 -0.16 8.73 10.20
CA HIS A 113 -0.53 9.87 11.04
C HIS A 113 -0.80 9.47 12.50
N SER A 114 -0.27 10.25 13.44
CA SER A 114 -0.45 10.06 14.88
C SER A 114 -0.92 11.36 15.56
N GLU A 115 -2.10 11.89 15.22
CA GLU A 115 -2.65 13.01 16.02
C GLU A 115 -4.06 12.77 16.60
N VAL A 116 -4.76 11.67 16.32
CA VAL A 116 -6.02 11.41 17.04
C VAL A 116 -6.27 9.93 17.26
N SER A 117 -6.00 9.47 18.48
CA SER A 117 -6.73 8.36 19.07
C SER A 117 -8.20 8.77 19.12
N PHE A 118 -9.00 8.37 18.13
CA PHE A 118 -10.40 8.13 18.42
C PHE A 118 -10.38 7.02 19.43
N ILE A 119 -10.54 7.38 20.71
CA ILE A 119 -10.77 6.51 21.87
C ILE A 119 -10.56 5.04 21.51
N SER A 120 -9.43 4.48 21.93
CA SER A 120 -9.29 3.04 22.00
C SER A 120 -10.42 2.51 22.89
N VAL A 121 -11.55 2.17 22.29
CA VAL A 121 -12.59 1.39 22.94
C VAL A 121 -11.92 0.05 23.15
N TRP A 122 -11.69 -0.32 24.41
CA TRP A 122 -11.11 -1.60 24.81
C TRP A 122 -11.58 -2.73 23.87
N GLY A 123 -10.69 -3.18 22.97
CA GLY A 123 -11.00 -4.12 21.89
C GLY A 123 -10.77 -3.64 20.45
N SER A 124 -10.44 -2.36 20.20
CA SER A 124 -10.02 -1.89 18.86
C SER A 124 -8.50 -2.01 18.68
N THR A 125 -8.06 -2.75 17.65
CA THR A 125 -6.68 -2.72 17.16
C THR A 125 -6.46 -1.41 16.40
N ASP A 126 -5.86 -0.42 17.07
CA ASP A 126 -5.56 0.88 16.48
C ASP A 126 -4.29 0.78 15.61
N TYR A 127 -4.48 0.58 14.30
CA TYR A 127 -3.40 0.59 13.29
C TYR A 127 -3.11 2.00 12.75
N SER A 128 -3.57 3.07 13.42
CA SER A 128 -3.35 4.45 12.95
C SER A 128 -1.88 4.79 12.74
N ARG A 129 -0.99 4.13 13.49
CA ARG A 129 0.46 4.35 13.54
C ARG A 129 1.29 3.41 12.66
N SER A 130 0.65 2.51 11.91
CA SER A 130 1.32 1.52 11.03
C SER A 130 1.12 1.81 9.55
N GLY A 131 2.00 1.26 8.70
CA GLY A 131 1.90 1.35 7.24
C GLY A 131 2.08 2.79 6.79
N GLY A 132 3.34 3.25 6.77
CA GLY A 132 3.66 4.65 6.52
C GLY A 132 3.13 5.15 5.18
N ALA A 133 3.37 4.38 4.11
CA ALA A 133 2.79 4.65 2.80
C ALA A 133 1.46 3.91 2.58
N ILE A 134 1.39 2.64 3.00
CA ILE A 134 0.30 1.73 2.68
C ILE A 134 -0.07 0.88 3.90
N LEU A 135 -1.36 0.81 4.21
CA LEU A 135 -1.90 -0.13 5.19
C LEU A 135 -2.85 -1.11 4.49
N VAL A 136 -2.68 -2.41 4.72
CA VAL A 136 -3.50 -3.47 4.09
C VAL A 136 -4.20 -4.30 5.16
N ASN A 137 -5.53 -4.21 5.17
CA ASN A 137 -6.37 -4.92 6.12
C ASN A 137 -6.68 -6.36 5.70
N ARG A 138 -7.27 -7.06 6.66
CA ARG A 138 -7.77 -8.42 6.53
C ARG A 138 -8.57 -8.66 5.26
N GLY A 139 -8.26 -9.77 4.59
CA GLY A 139 -8.96 -10.24 3.40
C GLY A 139 -8.69 -9.42 2.14
N SER A 140 -7.70 -8.52 2.17
CA SER A 140 -7.36 -7.64 1.06
C SER A 140 -6.09 -8.12 0.32
N ARG A 141 -5.87 -7.59 -0.88
CA ARG A 141 -4.71 -7.90 -1.72
C ARG A 141 -3.97 -6.62 -2.11
N LEU A 142 -2.65 -6.67 -2.08
CA LEU A 142 -1.77 -5.62 -2.59
C LEU A 142 -0.73 -6.21 -3.54
N GLU A 143 -0.56 -5.58 -4.69
CA GLU A 143 0.49 -5.89 -5.65
C GLU A 143 1.31 -4.64 -5.97
N LEU A 144 2.63 -4.71 -5.79
CA LEU A 144 3.58 -3.63 -6.03
C LEU A 144 4.54 -4.05 -7.14
N VAL A 145 4.53 -3.35 -8.27
CA VAL A 145 5.29 -3.74 -9.46
C VAL A 145 6.13 -2.58 -9.96
N ASN A 146 7.42 -2.81 -10.21
CA ASN A 146 8.30 -1.81 -10.84
C ASN A 146 8.20 -0.42 -10.17
N SER A 147 8.21 -0.39 -8.84
CA SER A 147 7.88 0.81 -8.05
C SER A 147 8.96 1.12 -7.01
N ARG A 148 8.99 2.37 -6.55
CA ARG A 148 10.00 2.88 -5.61
C ARG A 148 9.33 3.43 -4.36
N PHE A 149 9.86 3.08 -3.20
CA PHE A 149 9.34 3.49 -1.90
C PHE A 149 10.49 4.07 -1.08
N THR A 150 10.55 5.39 -0.94
CA THR A 150 11.67 6.07 -0.27
C THR A 150 11.26 6.93 0.90
N ASP A 151 12.06 6.90 1.97
CA ASP A 151 11.90 7.79 3.13
C ASP A 151 10.49 7.81 3.75
N ASN A 152 9.77 6.69 3.63
CA ASN A 152 8.47 6.51 4.28
C ASN A 152 8.67 6.07 5.72
N ALA A 153 7.76 6.48 6.61
CA ALA A 153 7.88 6.17 8.03
C ALA A 153 6.56 5.78 8.70
N ALA A 154 6.63 4.82 9.61
CA ALA A 154 5.57 4.47 10.55
C ALA A 154 6.09 4.59 11.98
N ALA A 155 5.20 4.78 12.95
CA ALA A 155 5.61 4.78 14.34
C ALA A 155 5.71 3.35 14.90
N ASP A 156 4.86 2.44 14.40
CA ASP A 156 4.79 1.05 14.88
C ASP A 156 5.35 0.08 13.82
N PHE A 157 4.54 -0.32 12.86
CA PHE A 157 4.87 -1.39 11.92
C PHE A 157 4.94 -0.89 10.49
N GLY A 158 5.93 -1.34 9.72
CA GLY A 158 5.95 -1.17 8.27
C GLY A 158 6.14 0.28 7.82
N GLY A 159 7.39 0.71 7.68
CA GLY A 159 7.70 2.09 7.26
C GLY A 159 7.08 2.45 5.90
N VAL A 160 6.96 1.46 5.02
CA VAL A 160 6.16 1.54 3.80
C VAL A 160 4.83 0.85 4.00
N LEU A 161 4.86 -0.44 4.35
CA LEU A 161 3.72 -1.34 4.29
C LEU A 161 3.54 -2.10 5.60
N ASP A 162 2.34 -2.01 6.19
CA ASP A 162 1.87 -2.95 7.20
C ASP A 162 0.70 -3.76 6.66
N SER A 163 0.77 -5.09 6.81
CA SER A 163 -0.24 -6.02 6.29
C SER A 163 -0.76 -6.95 7.38
N TRP A 164 -2.08 -7.09 7.48
CA TRP A 164 -2.72 -7.99 8.44
C TRP A 164 -3.73 -8.92 7.75
N ASP A 165 -3.57 -10.23 7.92
CA ASP A 165 -4.43 -11.29 7.35
C ASP A 165 -4.75 -11.05 5.85
N SER A 166 -3.71 -10.75 5.06
CA SER A 166 -3.80 -10.31 3.66
C SER A 166 -2.74 -10.97 2.76
N GLU A 167 -2.88 -10.74 1.45
CA GLU A 167 -1.90 -11.16 0.43
C GLU A 167 -1.13 -9.94 -0.09
N VAL A 168 0.21 -10.04 -0.08
CA VAL A 168 1.11 -9.00 -0.60
C VAL A 168 2.05 -9.61 -1.63
N ILE A 169 2.13 -8.98 -2.80
CA ILE A 169 3.04 -9.34 -3.88
C ILE A 169 3.90 -8.14 -4.21
N VAL A 170 5.21 -8.33 -4.27
CA VAL A 170 6.21 -7.30 -4.56
C VAL A 170 7.15 -7.81 -5.64
N ILE A 171 7.21 -7.11 -6.77
CA ILE A 171 7.94 -7.51 -7.95
C ILE A 171 8.72 -6.31 -8.47
N ASP A 172 9.99 -6.50 -8.82
CA ASP A 172 10.82 -5.49 -9.49
C ASP A 172 10.86 -4.13 -8.77
N SER A 173 10.77 -4.11 -7.43
CA SER A 173 10.56 -2.87 -6.67
C SER A 173 11.72 -2.53 -5.74
N GLU A 174 11.83 -1.25 -5.36
CA GLU A 174 12.89 -0.71 -4.51
C GLU A 174 12.32 -0.09 -3.24
N PHE A 175 12.87 -0.46 -2.08
CA PHE A 175 12.53 0.07 -0.77
C PHE A 175 13.79 0.67 -0.14
N SER A 176 13.90 1.99 -0.08
CA SER A 176 15.10 2.67 0.40
C SER A 176 14.84 3.65 1.54
N GLY A 177 15.64 3.57 2.60
CA GLY A 177 15.64 4.57 3.68
C GLY A 177 14.35 4.63 4.51
N ASN A 178 13.50 3.60 4.45
CA ASN A 178 12.23 3.58 5.17
C ASN A 178 12.43 3.21 6.65
N LYS A 179 11.53 3.71 7.51
CA LYS A 179 11.68 3.64 8.97
C LYS A 179 10.42 3.19 9.70
N ALA A 180 10.57 2.36 10.72
CA ALA A 180 9.50 1.97 11.64
C ALA A 180 10.05 1.58 13.02
N GLU A 181 9.18 1.25 13.98
CA GLU A 181 9.62 0.53 15.18
C GLU A 181 9.97 -0.92 14.82
N ASP A 182 9.18 -1.56 13.96
CA ASP A 182 9.36 -2.91 13.44
C ASP A 182 9.08 -2.99 11.93
N GLY A 183 9.87 -3.78 11.19
CA GLY A 183 9.72 -3.92 9.74
C GLY A 183 9.97 -2.61 8.98
N GLY A 184 11.23 -2.24 8.77
CA GLY A 184 11.60 -0.89 8.30
C GLY A 184 10.97 -0.51 6.96
N ALA A 185 10.79 -1.48 6.07
CA ALA A 185 9.98 -1.35 4.87
C ALA A 185 8.63 -2.04 5.03
N ILE A 186 8.63 -3.34 5.32
CA ILE A 186 7.43 -4.19 5.31
C ILE A 186 7.29 -4.90 6.67
N ALA A 187 6.11 -4.82 7.25
CA ALA A 187 5.68 -5.67 8.36
C ALA A 187 4.46 -6.49 7.93
N ALA A 188 4.48 -7.79 8.21
CA ALA A 188 3.43 -8.70 7.77
C ALA A 188 2.98 -9.62 8.91
N ALA A 189 1.71 -9.50 9.29
CA ALA A 189 1.08 -10.30 10.33
C ALA A 189 -0.04 -11.18 9.77
N LEU A 190 -0.02 -12.49 10.07
CA LEU A 190 -1.01 -13.47 9.56
C LEU A 190 -1.18 -13.46 8.03
N SER A 191 -0.17 -12.99 7.30
CA SER A 191 -0.25 -12.68 5.88
C SER A 191 0.57 -13.67 5.03
N VAL A 192 0.35 -13.65 3.73
CA VAL A 192 1.22 -14.28 2.73
C VAL A 192 1.93 -13.19 1.94
N VAL A 193 3.26 -13.23 1.93
CA VAL A 193 4.10 -12.23 1.25
C VAL A 193 4.94 -12.90 0.19
N THR A 194 4.87 -12.42 -1.05
CA THR A 194 5.76 -12.86 -2.14
C THR A 194 6.59 -11.68 -2.60
N ILE A 195 7.92 -11.83 -2.57
CA ILE A 195 8.87 -10.81 -3.00
C ILE A 195 9.80 -11.44 -4.04
N SER A 196 9.90 -10.81 -5.21
CA SER A 196 10.84 -11.22 -6.26
C SER A 196 11.55 -10.04 -6.90
N ASN A 197 12.82 -10.26 -7.27
CA ASN A 197 13.65 -9.32 -8.02
C ASN A 197 13.63 -7.88 -7.46
N SER A 198 13.61 -7.75 -6.14
CA SER A 198 13.41 -6.47 -5.46
C SER A 198 14.62 -6.09 -4.62
N THR A 199 14.76 -4.80 -4.30
CA THR A 199 15.88 -4.26 -3.52
C THR A 199 15.38 -3.57 -2.26
N PHE A 200 16.01 -3.89 -1.13
CA PHE A 200 15.80 -3.26 0.16
C PHE A 200 17.12 -2.66 0.63
N ASP A 201 17.22 -1.33 0.60
CA ASP A 201 18.46 -0.60 0.89
C ASP A 201 18.29 0.35 2.07
N GLY A 202 19.18 0.28 3.06
CA GLY A 202 19.25 1.28 4.11
C GLY A 202 17.98 1.44 4.96
N ASN A 203 17.09 0.43 5.02
CA ASN A 203 15.89 0.50 5.86
C ASN A 203 16.27 0.30 7.33
N ARG A 204 15.58 1.01 8.24
CA ARG A 204 16.02 1.13 9.64
C ARG A 204 14.87 0.99 10.62
N VAL A 205 15.09 0.21 11.68
CA VAL A 205 14.13 0.04 12.77
C VAL A 205 14.74 0.14 14.15
N ARG A 206 13.89 0.48 15.13
CA ARG A 206 14.27 0.53 16.55
C ARG A 206 14.27 -0.84 17.21
N ASP A 207 13.41 -1.76 16.78
CA ASP A 207 13.31 -3.09 17.35
C ASP A 207 13.77 -4.16 16.36
N ASP A 208 12.87 -4.81 15.63
CA ASP A 208 13.17 -6.03 14.87
C ASP A 208 12.84 -5.91 13.37
N GLY A 209 13.68 -6.51 12.52
CA GLY A 209 13.45 -6.60 11.06
C GLY A 209 13.76 -5.31 10.31
N GLY A 210 15.04 -5.05 10.03
CA GLY A 210 15.48 -3.78 9.44
C GLY A 210 14.83 -3.46 8.09
N ALA A 211 14.50 -4.48 7.28
CA ALA A 211 13.70 -4.34 6.08
C ALA A 211 12.33 -5.01 6.21
N LEU A 212 12.30 -6.29 6.59
CA LEU A 212 11.10 -7.13 6.58
C LEU A 212 10.89 -7.83 7.92
N GLN A 213 9.69 -7.66 8.50
CA GLN A 213 9.21 -8.44 9.64
C GLN A 213 8.10 -9.40 9.21
N VAL A 214 8.26 -10.69 9.54
CA VAL A 214 7.29 -11.75 9.26
C VAL A 214 6.75 -12.33 10.57
N PHE A 215 5.52 -11.98 10.96
CA PHE A 215 4.89 -12.41 12.20
C PHE A 215 3.69 -13.35 11.96
N SER A 216 3.80 -14.61 12.36
CA SER A 216 2.75 -15.63 12.13
C SER A 216 2.30 -15.70 10.66
N SER A 217 3.23 -15.41 9.76
CA SER A 217 3.03 -15.22 8.32
C SER A 217 3.93 -16.18 7.54
N THR A 218 3.69 -16.33 6.25
CA THR A 218 4.60 -17.03 5.32
C THR A 218 5.12 -16.02 4.30
N ALA A 219 6.44 -15.97 4.11
CA ALA A 219 7.03 -15.18 3.04
C ALA A 219 7.85 -16.04 2.07
N TYR A 220 7.72 -15.77 0.78
CA TYR A 220 8.55 -16.31 -0.29
C TYR A 220 9.39 -15.16 -0.84
N VAL A 221 10.70 -15.24 -0.72
CA VAL A 221 11.62 -14.16 -1.13
C VAL A 221 12.62 -14.71 -2.12
N SER A 222 12.63 -14.19 -3.34
CA SER A 222 13.49 -14.70 -4.40
C SER A 222 14.23 -13.61 -5.16
N ASP A 223 15.46 -13.92 -5.58
CA ASP A 223 16.27 -13.09 -6.47
C ASP A 223 16.37 -11.61 -6.04
N SER A 224 16.32 -11.36 -4.73
CA SER A 224 16.22 -10.02 -4.14
C SER A 224 17.49 -9.63 -3.39
N GLN A 225 17.70 -8.33 -3.22
CA GLN A 225 18.88 -7.76 -2.57
C GLN A 225 18.49 -7.02 -1.30
N PHE A 226 19.19 -7.31 -0.21
CA PHE A 226 19.05 -6.61 1.07
C PHE A 226 20.41 -6.03 1.44
N THR A 227 20.52 -4.70 1.39
CA THR A 227 21.80 -4.00 1.61
C THR A 227 21.65 -2.94 2.70
N GLY A 228 22.60 -2.90 3.64
CA GLY A 228 22.68 -1.80 4.61
C GLY A 228 21.46 -1.65 5.54
N ASN A 229 20.59 -2.66 5.65
CA ASN A 229 19.41 -2.58 6.51
C ASN A 229 19.81 -2.77 7.98
N VAL A 230 19.17 -2.05 8.89
CA VAL A 230 19.57 -2.00 10.30
C VAL A 230 18.38 -2.21 11.25
N ALA A 231 18.54 -3.14 12.19
CA ALA A 231 17.65 -3.33 13.33
C ALA A 231 18.44 -3.22 14.63
N ALA A 232 17.92 -2.48 15.63
CA ALA A 232 18.64 -2.36 16.89
C ALA A 232 18.63 -3.66 17.70
N ARG A 233 17.66 -4.56 17.49
CA ARG A 233 17.53 -5.82 18.24
C ARG A 233 17.81 -7.06 17.38
N ASN A 234 16.91 -7.49 16.50
CA ASN A 234 17.10 -8.72 15.72
C ASN A 234 16.79 -8.55 14.24
N GLY A 235 17.47 -9.34 13.40
CA GLY A 235 17.21 -9.43 11.97
C GLY A 235 17.49 -8.13 11.23
N GLY A 236 18.78 -7.83 11.00
CA GLY A 236 19.19 -6.60 10.31
C GLY A 236 18.51 -6.38 8.95
N ALA A 237 18.21 -7.45 8.22
CA ALA A 237 17.35 -7.40 7.03
C ALA A 237 15.97 -7.99 7.30
N ILE A 238 15.92 -9.30 7.59
CA ILE A 238 14.66 -10.05 7.76
C ILE A 238 14.62 -10.65 9.15
N VAL A 239 13.48 -10.57 9.81
CA VAL A 239 13.18 -11.28 11.06
C VAL A 239 11.88 -12.09 10.92
N VAL A 240 11.82 -13.24 11.59
CA VAL A 240 10.68 -14.15 11.53
C VAL A 240 10.25 -14.54 12.94
N PHE A 241 8.99 -14.26 13.25
CA PHE A 241 8.35 -14.61 14.52
C PHE A 241 7.17 -15.54 14.25
N ARG A 242 7.26 -16.80 14.68
CA ARG A 242 6.16 -17.78 14.56
C ARG A 242 5.65 -17.99 13.13
N GLY A 243 6.48 -17.70 12.13
CA GLY A 243 6.17 -17.84 10.70
C GLY A 243 7.27 -18.60 9.95
N THR A 244 7.21 -18.53 8.62
CA THR A 244 8.18 -19.18 7.74
C THR A 244 8.64 -18.20 6.68
N VAL A 245 9.92 -18.27 6.31
CA VAL A 245 10.45 -17.58 5.12
C VAL A 245 11.19 -18.58 4.26
N GLU A 246 10.72 -18.73 3.02
CA GLU A 246 11.39 -19.51 1.97
C GLU A 246 12.19 -18.57 1.08
N GLN A 247 13.47 -18.89 0.86
CA GLN A 247 14.41 -17.98 0.20
C GLN A 247 15.20 -18.68 -0.91
N SER A 248 15.35 -18.02 -2.07
CA SER A 248 16.19 -18.49 -3.18
C SER A 248 16.84 -17.33 -3.93
N GLY A 249 18.12 -17.44 -4.31
CA GLY A 249 18.76 -16.41 -5.16
C GLY A 249 18.98 -15.04 -4.52
N ASN A 250 18.72 -14.86 -3.21
CA ASN A 250 18.85 -13.57 -2.54
C ASN A 250 20.29 -13.22 -2.17
N THR A 251 20.60 -11.93 -2.12
CA THR A 251 21.88 -11.39 -1.62
C THR A 251 21.64 -10.54 -0.38
N PHE A 252 22.47 -10.74 0.66
CA PHE A 252 22.46 -9.96 1.89
C PHE A 252 23.85 -9.38 2.14
N SER A 253 23.97 -8.05 2.16
CA SER A 253 25.23 -7.33 2.40
C SER A 253 25.04 -6.21 3.42
N ASP A 254 26.01 -6.03 4.31
CA ASP A 254 26.07 -4.89 5.23
C ASP A 254 24.84 -4.67 6.13
N ASN A 255 24.01 -5.70 6.32
CA ASN A 255 22.85 -5.62 7.21
C ASN A 255 23.28 -5.86 8.66
N VAL A 256 22.76 -5.04 9.59
CA VAL A 256 23.18 -5.04 11.00
C VAL A 256 21.98 -5.29 11.92
N GLY A 257 22.07 -6.32 12.76
CA GLY A 257 21.08 -6.61 13.81
C GLY A 257 21.75 -6.75 15.18
N GLY A 258 21.21 -6.12 16.23
CA GLY A 258 21.60 -6.38 17.62
C GLY A 258 22.80 -5.60 18.17
N ASP A 259 23.45 -4.77 17.34
CA ASP A 259 24.68 -4.04 17.69
C ASP A 259 24.65 -2.55 17.31
N CYS A 260 23.47 -1.97 17.07
CA CYS A 260 23.36 -0.57 16.69
C CYS A 260 22.87 0.31 17.87
N TYR A 261 23.84 0.85 18.61
CA TYR A 261 23.61 1.91 19.59
C TYR A 261 23.41 3.24 18.85
N GLY A 262 22.19 3.78 18.84
CA GLY A 262 21.86 5.05 18.18
C GLY A 262 21.20 4.92 16.80
N CYS A 263 20.69 3.73 16.45
CA CYS A 263 19.28 3.45 16.10
C CYS A 263 18.26 4.50 15.61
N GLU A 264 18.42 5.81 15.80
CA GLU A 264 17.30 6.77 15.64
C GLU A 264 17.35 7.52 14.30
#